data_AF-A0A966I574-F1
#
_entry.id   AF-A0A966I574-F1
#
_cell.length_a   1.000
_cell.length_b   1.000
_cell.length_c   1.000
_cell.angle_alpha   90.00
_cell.angle_beta   90.00
_cell.angle_gamma   90.00
#
_symmetry.space_group_name_H-M   'P 1'
#
loop_
_entity.id
_entity.type
_entity.pdbx_description
1 polymer ?
#
loop_
_entity_poly.entity_id
_entity_poly.type
_entity_poly.pdbx_seq_one_letter_code
_entity_poly.pdbx_strand_id
1 'polypeptide(L)'
;MRLVCPSCKANYEVPRTAVPIGGREVQCASCGHKWFQTRTKKTTDEKPTQLDSKSSEENNIELENNASAQRKIDPSVIKILKEEAKREIEARDRERSNKNNPSEKKKTEKSLENNNPEILTKDAILKHQSKDVIAEALDEKKRSQFPGFILGLLVVLASFLVYSFNAELTLLLPEAESFIIAYVQLIDWIRLELNKLAGKTIYMISSFV
;
A
#
# COMPACT_ATOMS: atom_id res chain seq x y z
N MET A 1 -4.67 27.86 -28.75
CA MET A 1 -3.79 27.69 -27.57
C MET A 1 -3.22 26.29 -27.67
N ARG A 2 -1.93 26.12 -27.39
CA ARG A 2 -1.27 24.83 -27.55
C ARG A 2 -1.26 24.06 -26.23
N LEU A 3 -1.69 22.80 -26.28
CA LEU A 3 -1.58 21.85 -25.17
C LEU A 3 -0.56 20.77 -25.54
N VAL A 4 0.19 20.32 -24.54
CA VAL A 4 1.18 19.23 -24.69
C VAL A 4 0.84 18.13 -23.71
N CYS A 5 0.70 16.91 -24.19
CA CYS A 5 0.44 15.77 -23.32
C CYS A 5 1.69 15.44 -22.48
N PRO A 6 1.58 15.35 -21.14
CA PRO A 6 2.74 15.04 -20.28
C PRO A 6 3.21 13.59 -20.40
N SER A 7 2.35 12.69 -20.88
CA SER A 7 2.66 11.27 -21.01
C SER A 7 3.40 10.93 -22.31
N CYS A 8 2.89 11.37 -23.46
CA CYS A 8 3.45 11.01 -24.77
C CYS A 8 4.02 12.18 -25.58
N LYS A 9 4.01 13.40 -25.04
CA LYS A 9 4.56 14.62 -25.68
C LYS A 9 3.88 15.00 -27.01
N ALA A 10 2.70 14.46 -27.29
CA ALA A 10 1.86 14.89 -28.39
C ALA A 10 1.39 16.35 -28.20
N ASN A 11 1.28 17.09 -29.31
CA ASN A 11 0.93 18.51 -29.31
C ASN A 11 -0.44 18.72 -29.97
N TYR A 12 -1.30 19.51 -29.33
CA TYR A 12 -2.64 19.82 -29.82
C TYR A 12 -2.88 21.32 -29.86
N GLU A 13 -3.39 21.81 -30.98
CA GLU A 13 -3.87 23.19 -31.09
C GLU A 13 -5.37 23.20 -30.82
N VAL A 14 -5.77 23.81 -29.70
CA VAL A 14 -7.17 23.89 -29.28
C VAL A 14 -7.63 25.34 -29.15
N PRO A 15 -8.88 25.65 -29.52
CA PRO A 15 -9.42 27.00 -29.36
C PRO A 15 -9.50 27.35 -27.87
N ARG A 16 -9.35 28.65 -27.58
CA ARG A 16 -9.36 29.19 -26.22
C ARG A 16 -10.70 28.93 -25.50
N THR A 17 -11.80 28.76 -26.23
CA THR A 17 -13.12 28.45 -25.69
C THR A 17 -13.27 27.00 -25.20
N ALA A 18 -12.40 26.07 -25.63
CA ALA A 18 -12.51 24.66 -25.26
C ALA A 18 -12.14 24.39 -23.79
N VAL A 19 -11.22 25.18 -23.22
CA VAL A 19 -10.82 25.08 -21.81
C VAL A 19 -11.18 26.41 -21.12
N PRO A 20 -12.12 26.42 -20.16
CA PRO A 20 -12.50 27.63 -19.44
C PRO A 20 -11.44 28.02 -18.40
N ILE A 21 -11.58 29.22 -17.82
CA ILE A 21 -10.66 29.75 -16.80
C ILE A 21 -10.68 28.89 -15.52
N GLY A 22 -11.86 28.39 -15.13
CA GLY A 22 -12.01 27.44 -14.02
C GLY A 22 -11.42 26.05 -14.28
N GLY A 23 -10.84 25.84 -15.47
CA GLY A 23 -10.21 24.61 -15.88
C GLY A 23 -11.19 23.55 -16.41
N ARG A 24 -10.62 22.56 -17.09
CA ARG A 24 -11.33 21.38 -17.61
C ARG A 24 -10.38 20.20 -17.61
N GLU A 25 -10.91 19.00 -17.33
CA GLU A 25 -10.19 17.76 -17.58
C GLU A 25 -10.10 17.49 -19.09
N VAL A 26 -8.89 17.32 -19.60
CA VAL A 26 -8.61 17.06 -21.01
C VAL A 26 -7.99 15.67 -21.17
N GLN A 27 -8.30 15.00 -22.28
CA GLN A 27 -7.82 13.66 -22.58
C GLN A 27 -6.95 13.68 -23.85
N CYS A 28 -5.79 13.02 -23.79
CA CYS A 28 -4.92 12.85 -24.95
C CYS A 28 -5.54 11.87 -25.96
N ALA A 29 -5.67 12.26 -27.23
CA ALA A 29 -6.15 11.38 -28.30
C ALA A 29 -5.12 10.28 -28.67
N SER A 30 -3.82 10.54 -28.49
CA SER A 30 -2.76 9.58 -28.84
C SER A 30 -2.50 8.51 -27.78
N CYS A 31 -2.61 8.81 -26.48
CA CYS A 31 -2.29 7.85 -25.40
C CYS A 31 -3.39 7.70 -24.33
N GLY A 32 -4.49 8.43 -24.44
CA GLY A 32 -5.62 8.35 -23.50
C GLY A 32 -5.38 8.99 -22.13
N HIS A 33 -4.18 9.48 -21.82
CA HIS A 33 -3.88 10.12 -20.54
C HIS A 33 -4.75 11.36 -20.31
N LYS A 34 -5.37 11.45 -19.13
CA LYS A 34 -6.22 12.56 -18.70
C LYS A 34 -5.47 13.45 -17.73
N TRP A 35 -5.54 14.77 -17.94
CA TRP A 35 -4.98 15.76 -17.02
C TRP A 35 -5.88 16.99 -16.93
N PHE A 36 -5.74 17.74 -15.84
CA PHE A 36 -6.52 18.97 -15.66
C PHE A 36 -5.77 20.17 -16.24
N GLN A 37 -6.42 20.94 -17.11
CA GLN A 37 -5.85 22.13 -17.72
C GLN A 37 -6.62 23.37 -17.28
N THR A 38 -5.91 24.36 -16.73
CA THR A 38 -6.44 25.70 -16.46
C THR A 38 -5.87 26.71 -17.46
N ARG A 39 -6.59 27.83 -17.65
CA ARG A 39 -6.07 28.99 -18.37
C ARG A 39 -5.79 30.09 -17.37
N THR A 40 -4.53 30.49 -17.27
CA THR A 40 -4.18 31.73 -16.56
C THR A 40 -4.65 32.92 -17.39
N LYS A 41 -5.28 33.91 -16.74
CA LYS A 41 -5.69 35.16 -17.36
C LYS A 41 -4.40 35.96 -17.63
N LYS A 42 -3.71 35.68 -18.76
CA LYS A 42 -2.65 36.57 -19.23
C LYS A 42 -3.31 37.87 -19.68
N THR A 43 -3.33 38.84 -18.77
CA THR A 43 -3.36 40.26 -19.12
C THR A 43 -2.02 40.57 -19.77
N THR A 44 -2.03 40.76 -21.09
CA THR A 44 -0.91 41.35 -21.81
C THR A 44 -1.45 42.59 -22.50
N ASP A 45 -1.03 43.72 -21.95
CA ASP A 45 -0.91 45.06 -22.52
C ASP A 45 -2.04 45.61 -23.39
N GLU A 46 -2.87 46.44 -22.78
CA GLU A 46 -3.19 47.73 -23.38
C GLU A 46 -3.06 48.86 -22.35
N LYS A 47 -2.42 49.94 -22.81
CA LYS A 47 -2.11 51.21 -22.17
C LYS A 47 -3.35 51.83 -21.48
N PRO A 48 -3.20 52.55 -20.35
CA PRO A 48 -4.30 52.86 -19.45
C PRO A 48 -5.29 53.87 -20.04
N THR A 49 -6.58 53.59 -19.85
CA THR A 49 -7.62 54.62 -19.77
C THR A 49 -8.58 54.24 -18.66
N GLN A 50 -8.68 55.15 -17.69
CA GLN A 50 -9.59 55.11 -16.56
C GLN A 50 -11.04 55.27 -17.06
N LEU A 51 -11.99 54.57 -16.42
CA LEU A 51 -13.22 55.15 -15.87
C LEU A 51 -13.99 54.07 -15.08
N ASP A 52 -13.85 54.13 -13.76
CA ASP A 52 -14.89 54.18 -12.74
C ASP A 52 -16.20 53.37 -12.93
N SER A 53 -16.42 52.37 -12.07
CA SER A 53 -17.45 52.40 -11.01
C SER A 53 -17.75 51.01 -10.42
N LYS A 54 -17.27 50.81 -9.19
CA LYS A 54 -17.98 50.32 -7.99
C LYS A 54 -19.11 49.28 -8.16
N SER A 55 -18.87 48.06 -7.66
CA SER A 55 -19.67 47.46 -6.58
C SER A 55 -18.94 46.25 -6.00
N SER A 56 -18.49 46.40 -4.76
CA SER A 56 -18.35 45.33 -3.79
C SER A 56 -19.71 44.65 -3.57
N GLU A 57 -19.73 43.33 -3.43
CA GLU A 57 -20.49 42.69 -2.36
C GLU A 57 -19.99 41.25 -2.18
N GLU A 58 -19.69 40.95 -0.93
CA GLU A 58 -19.36 39.65 -0.37
C GLU A 58 -20.52 38.67 -0.59
N ASN A 59 -20.20 37.39 -0.78
CA ASN A 59 -21.04 36.31 -0.28
C ASN A 59 -20.13 35.18 0.19
N ASN A 60 -19.90 35.18 1.50
CA ASN A 60 -19.54 34.01 2.30
C ASN A 60 -20.59 32.92 2.07
N ILE A 61 -20.17 31.73 1.64
CA ILE A 61 -20.77 30.48 2.11
C ILE A 61 -19.64 29.50 2.41
N GLU A 62 -19.47 29.28 3.71
CA GLU A 62 -18.74 28.20 4.34
C GLU A 62 -19.58 26.92 4.34
N LEU A 63 -18.90 25.77 4.43
CA LEU A 63 -19.40 24.44 4.78
C LEU A 63 -20.33 23.74 3.76
N GLU A 64 -19.86 22.59 3.25
CA GLU A 64 -20.32 21.33 3.83
C GLU A 64 -19.35 20.17 3.54
N ASN A 65 -18.81 19.65 4.64
CA ASN A 65 -18.07 18.40 4.71
C ASN A 65 -19.04 17.25 4.43
N ASN A 66 -18.91 16.60 3.27
CA ASN A 66 -19.61 15.35 2.99
C ASN A 66 -18.91 14.17 3.70
N ALA A 67 -18.93 14.23 5.03
CA ALA A 67 -18.41 13.23 5.95
C ALA A 67 -19.57 12.63 6.77
N SER A 68 -20.56 12.04 6.11
CA SER A 68 -21.55 11.21 6.82
C SER A 68 -22.26 10.24 5.88
N ALA A 69 -21.59 9.12 5.61
CA ALA A 69 -22.28 7.89 5.24
C ALA A 69 -21.63 6.68 5.95
N GLN A 70 -21.29 6.85 7.24
CA GLN A 70 -21.15 5.68 8.11
C GLN A 70 -22.56 5.12 8.33
N ARG A 71 -22.91 4.11 7.53
CA ARG A 71 -24.11 3.31 7.77
C ARG A 71 -24.02 2.77 9.20
N LYS A 72 -24.75 3.36 10.13
CA LYS A 72 -24.86 2.86 11.50
C LYS A 72 -25.46 1.46 11.41
N ILE A 73 -24.63 0.45 11.58
CA ILE A 73 -25.08 -0.94 11.64
C ILE A 73 -25.99 -1.06 12.87
N ASP A 74 -27.18 -1.62 12.66
CA ASP A 74 -28.18 -1.82 13.71
C ASP A 74 -27.58 -2.55 14.93
N PRO A 75 -27.86 -2.11 16.18
CA PRO A 75 -27.29 -2.71 17.38
C PRO A 75 -27.56 -4.21 17.52
N SER A 76 -28.62 -4.74 16.91
CA SER A 76 -28.95 -6.17 16.90
C SER A 76 -27.99 -6.95 16.02
N VAL A 77 -27.60 -6.40 14.87
CA VAL A 77 -26.64 -7.02 13.95
C VAL A 77 -25.25 -7.06 14.58
N ILE A 78 -24.86 -6.02 15.33
CA ILE A 78 -23.58 -6.01 16.06
C ILE A 78 -23.53 -7.12 17.10
N LYS A 79 -24.64 -7.42 17.78
CA LYS A 79 -24.72 -8.54 18.75
C LYS A 79 -24.53 -9.88 18.06
N ILE A 80 -25.22 -10.10 16.94
CA ILE A 80 -25.11 -11.33 16.14
C ILE A 80 -23.66 -11.51 15.63
N LEU A 81 -23.04 -10.46 15.10
CA LEU A 81 -21.66 -10.50 14.61
C LEU A 81 -20.65 -10.83 15.71
N LYS A 82 -20.85 -10.31 16.93
CA LYS A 82 -20.00 -10.62 18.08
C LYS A 82 -20.17 -12.06 18.55
N GLU A 83 -21.41 -12.57 18.53
CA GLU A 83 -21.71 -13.95 18.90
C GLU A 83 -21.12 -14.94 17.90
N GLU A 84 -21.28 -14.70 16.59
CA GLU A 84 -20.66 -15.50 15.53
C GLU A 84 -19.13 -15.48 15.62
N ALA A 85 -18.53 -14.29 15.81
CA ALA A 85 -17.09 -14.18 15.98
C ALA A 85 -16.58 -14.99 17.19
N LYS A 86 -17.32 -14.98 18.30
CA LYS A 86 -16.98 -15.78 19.49
C LYS A 86 -17.08 -17.27 19.21
N ARG A 87 -18.14 -17.73 18.53
CA ARG A 87 -18.32 -19.14 18.18
C ARG A 87 -17.22 -19.66 17.27
N GLU A 88 -16.80 -18.87 16.29
CA GLU A 88 -15.69 -19.24 15.40
C GLU A 88 -14.36 -19.34 16.18
N ILE A 89 -14.06 -18.41 17.07
CA ILE A 89 -12.83 -18.45 17.89
C ILE A 89 -12.82 -19.71 18.78
N GLU A 90 -13.92 -20.00 19.47
CA GLU A 90 -14.04 -21.21 20.30
C GLU A 90 -13.89 -22.51 19.49
N ALA A 91 -14.43 -22.55 18.26
CA ALA A 91 -14.25 -23.70 17.37
C ALA A 91 -12.77 -23.90 17.00
N ARG A 92 -12.05 -22.82 16.64
CA ARG A 92 -10.62 -22.89 16.32
C ARG A 92 -9.77 -23.27 17.53
N ASP A 93 -10.13 -22.81 18.72
CA ASP A 93 -9.41 -23.17 19.94
C ASP A 93 -9.60 -24.64 20.31
N ARG A 94 -10.81 -25.20 20.08
CA ARG A 94 -11.08 -26.64 20.21
C ARG A 94 -10.30 -27.47 19.17
N GLU A 95 -10.19 -27.00 17.94
CA GLU A 95 -9.36 -27.68 16.93
C GLU A 95 -7.88 -27.68 17.30
N ARG A 96 -7.37 -26.58 17.86
CA ARG A 96 -6.00 -26.48 18.36
C ARG A 96 -5.76 -27.41 19.54
N SER A 97 -6.65 -27.40 20.53
CA SER A 97 -6.51 -28.26 21.70
C SER A 97 -6.65 -29.75 21.35
N ASN A 98 -7.54 -30.11 20.41
CA ASN A 98 -7.68 -31.48 19.93
C ASN A 98 -6.46 -31.96 19.13
N LYS A 99 -5.83 -31.10 18.33
CA LYS A 99 -4.55 -31.42 17.65
C LYS A 99 -3.37 -31.59 18.61
N ASN A 100 -3.42 -30.97 19.79
CA ASN A 100 -2.33 -30.96 20.76
C ASN A 100 -2.42 -32.09 21.81
N ASN A 101 -3.35 -33.03 21.69
CA ASN A 101 -3.46 -34.17 22.59
C ASN A 101 -3.06 -35.50 21.91
N PRO A 102 -1.77 -35.89 21.92
CA PRO A 102 -1.36 -37.23 21.51
C PRO A 102 -1.54 -38.20 22.67
N SER A 103 -2.78 -38.62 22.99
CA SER A 103 -3.02 -39.69 23.96
C SER A 103 -4.38 -40.37 23.79
N GLU A 104 -4.52 -41.15 22.72
CA GLU A 104 -5.22 -42.43 22.77
C GLU A 104 -4.42 -43.48 22.01
N LYS A 105 -3.42 -44.09 22.65
CA LYS A 105 -2.88 -45.38 22.23
C LYS A 105 -2.61 -46.27 23.44
N LYS A 106 -3.51 -47.24 23.61
CA LYS A 106 -3.28 -48.58 24.16
C LYS A 106 -1.85 -49.11 23.94
N LYS A 107 -1.20 -49.60 25.00
CA LYS A 107 -0.42 -50.87 25.12
C LYS A 107 0.37 -50.84 26.44
N THR A 108 0.12 -51.76 27.39
CA THR A 108 0.66 -53.14 27.48
C THR A 108 2.16 -53.19 27.80
N GLU A 109 2.44 -53.43 29.09
CA GLU A 109 3.50 -54.26 29.72
C GLU A 109 5.01 -54.07 29.42
N LYS A 110 5.76 -54.32 30.51
CA LYS A 110 7.16 -54.78 30.63
C LYS A 110 8.20 -53.64 30.71
N SER A 111 9.18 -53.56 31.63
CA SER A 111 9.65 -54.38 32.75
C SER A 111 11.01 -53.81 33.21
N LEU A 112 11.25 -53.69 34.52
CA LEU A 112 12.57 -53.56 35.19
C LEU A 112 13.38 -52.27 34.83
N GLU A 113 14.19 -51.63 35.66
CA GLU A 113 14.88 -52.03 36.90
C GLU A 113 15.36 -50.78 37.66
N ASN A 114 15.15 -50.79 38.97
CA ASN A 114 15.94 -50.28 40.10
C ASN A 114 17.05 -49.22 39.89
N ASN A 115 17.01 -48.15 40.68
CA ASN A 115 17.81 -47.93 41.91
C ASN A 115 17.83 -46.43 42.28
N ASN A 116 17.64 -46.14 43.57
CA ASN A 116 17.87 -44.85 44.24
C ASN A 116 18.64 -45.20 45.55
N PRO A 117 19.21 -44.27 46.35
CA PRO A 117 19.39 -42.82 46.18
C PRO A 117 20.82 -42.34 46.50
N GLU A 118 21.24 -41.16 46.02
CA GLU A 118 22.35 -40.45 46.70
C GLU A 118 22.15 -38.94 46.70
N ILE A 119 22.55 -38.37 47.83
CA ILE A 119 22.20 -37.08 48.41
C ILE A 119 22.95 -35.95 47.70
N LEU A 120 22.26 -34.88 47.28
CA LEU A 120 22.92 -33.60 47.05
C LEU A 120 21.95 -32.40 47.19
N THR A 121 21.98 -31.82 48.40
CA THR A 121 21.79 -30.41 48.77
C THR A 121 20.96 -29.50 47.84
N LYS A 122 19.86 -28.96 48.38
CA LYS A 122 18.93 -28.01 47.74
C LYS A 122 19.47 -26.59 47.51
N ASP A 123 20.69 -26.29 47.92
CA ASP A 123 21.15 -24.90 48.02
C ASP A 123 22.12 -24.48 46.89
N ALA A 124 22.52 -25.42 46.02
CA ALA A 124 23.44 -25.15 44.90
C ALA A 124 22.73 -24.88 43.55
N ILE A 125 21.41 -25.06 43.45
CA ILE A 125 20.68 -24.96 42.17
C ILE A 125 20.10 -23.54 41.94
N LEU A 126 20.07 -22.68 42.95
CA LEU A 126 19.32 -21.42 42.92
C LEU A 126 20.08 -20.20 42.31
N LYS A 127 21.25 -20.38 41.67
CA LYS A 127 22.02 -19.21 41.18
C LYS A 127 22.51 -19.25 39.73
N HIS A 128 22.27 -20.31 38.96
CA HIS A 128 22.70 -20.37 37.56
C HIS A 128 21.59 -20.39 36.51
N GLN A 129 20.31 -20.53 36.88
CA GLN A 129 19.23 -20.61 35.89
C GLN A 129 18.57 -19.29 35.49
N SER A 130 18.78 -18.16 36.18
CA SER A 130 17.96 -16.97 35.95
C SER A 130 18.38 -16.11 34.76
N LYS A 131 19.63 -16.23 34.27
CA LYS A 131 20.10 -15.42 33.14
C LYS A 131 19.89 -16.11 31.79
N ASP A 132 19.96 -17.43 31.79
CA ASP A 132 19.82 -18.23 30.56
C ASP A 132 18.34 -18.42 30.22
N VAL A 133 17.46 -18.51 31.23
CA VAL A 133 16.00 -18.61 31.05
C VAL A 133 15.38 -17.30 30.52
N ILE A 134 15.98 -16.13 30.79
CA ILE A 134 15.49 -14.84 30.26
C ILE A 134 16.03 -14.56 28.85
N ALA A 135 17.20 -15.11 28.49
CA ALA A 135 17.69 -15.08 27.11
C ALA A 135 16.87 -16.00 26.19
N GLU A 136 16.41 -17.15 26.71
CA GLU A 136 15.57 -18.12 25.98
C GLU A 136 14.13 -17.60 25.78
N ALA A 137 13.57 -16.85 26.74
CA ALA A 137 12.17 -16.38 26.70
C ALA A 137 11.90 -15.21 25.73
N LEU A 138 12.93 -14.64 25.09
CA LEU A 138 12.76 -13.61 24.06
C LEU A 138 12.75 -14.17 22.63
N ASP A 139 13.00 -15.47 22.44
CA ASP A 139 13.01 -16.11 21.12
C ASP A 139 11.81 -17.04 20.85
N GLU A 140 10.72 -16.87 21.59
CA GLU A 140 9.41 -17.38 21.19
C GLU A 140 8.68 -16.36 20.29
N LYS A 141 9.40 -15.73 19.36
CA LYS A 141 8.76 -14.89 18.33
C LYS A 141 8.19 -15.80 17.26
N LYS A 142 6.98 -16.31 17.54
CA LYS A 142 5.97 -16.84 16.62
C LYS A 142 6.40 -16.65 15.16
N ARG A 143 7.13 -17.64 14.64
CA ARG A 143 7.70 -17.66 13.29
C ARG A 143 6.53 -17.65 12.30
N SER A 144 5.99 -16.46 12.04
CA SER A 144 4.90 -16.27 11.11
C SER A 144 5.44 -16.67 9.74
N GLN A 145 4.83 -17.70 9.17
CA GLN A 145 5.07 -18.11 7.79
C GLN A 145 5.11 -16.86 6.91
N PHE A 146 6.06 -16.88 5.98
CA PHE A 146 6.39 -15.84 5.00
C PHE A 146 7.35 -14.70 5.42
N PRO A 147 8.51 -14.98 6.07
CA PRO A 147 9.61 -14.01 6.07
C PRO A 147 10.00 -13.61 4.63
N GLY A 148 9.77 -14.50 3.65
CA GLY A 148 9.99 -14.21 2.22
C GLY A 148 9.04 -13.18 1.62
N PHE A 149 7.80 -13.05 2.11
CA PHE A 149 6.88 -12.03 1.58
C PHE A 149 7.30 -10.62 2.02
N ILE A 150 7.69 -10.47 3.29
CA ILE A 150 8.18 -9.20 3.82
C ILE A 150 9.49 -8.82 3.13
N LEU A 151 10.43 -9.77 2.98
CA LEU A 151 11.67 -9.56 2.24
C LEU A 151 11.40 -9.15 0.79
N GLY A 152 10.50 -9.86 0.10
CA GLY A 152 10.11 -9.56 -1.28
C GLY A 152 9.51 -8.16 -1.41
N LEU A 153 8.61 -7.78 -0.51
CA LEU A 153 8.03 -6.44 -0.47
C LEU A 153 9.12 -5.38 -0.24
N LEU A 154 10.07 -5.65 0.65
CA LEU A 154 11.21 -4.76 0.89
C LEU A 154 12.08 -4.59 -0.35
N VAL A 155 12.35 -5.67 -1.10
CA VAL A 155 13.11 -5.63 -2.36
C VAL A 155 12.37 -4.83 -3.43
N VAL A 156 11.05 -5.02 -3.58
CA VAL A 156 10.23 -4.24 -4.51
C VAL A 156 10.21 -2.77 -4.12
N LEU A 157 10.07 -2.47 -2.83
CA LEU A 157 10.12 -1.11 -2.31
C LEU A 157 11.50 -0.48 -2.57
N ALA A 158 12.58 -1.18 -2.27
CA ALA A 158 13.94 -0.71 -2.56
C ALA A 158 14.15 -0.43 -4.05
N SER A 159 13.68 -1.34 -4.92
CA SER A 159 13.71 -1.17 -6.38
C SER A 159 12.92 0.08 -6.80
N PHE A 160 11.72 0.27 -6.23
CA PHE A 160 10.91 1.46 -6.47
C PHE A 160 11.60 2.75 -6.01
N LEU A 161 12.26 2.75 -4.86
CA LEU A 161 13.06 3.88 -4.41
C LEU A 161 14.22 4.17 -5.38
N VAL A 162 14.92 3.13 -5.85
CA VAL A 162 15.99 3.29 -6.84
C VAL A 162 15.46 3.92 -8.13
N TYR A 163 14.28 3.51 -8.58
CA TYR A 163 13.62 4.13 -9.74
C TYR A 163 13.22 5.60 -9.47
N SER A 164 12.62 5.87 -8.31
CA SER A 164 12.11 7.20 -7.96
C SER A 164 13.22 8.23 -7.73
N PHE A 165 14.36 7.82 -7.18
CA PHE A 165 15.50 8.67 -6.84
C PHE A 165 16.69 8.50 -7.80
N ASN A 166 16.46 7.95 -9.00
CA ASN A 166 17.51 7.66 -10.00
C ASN A 166 18.47 8.84 -10.20
N ALA A 167 17.95 10.04 -10.44
CA ALA A 167 18.78 11.22 -10.74
C ALA A 167 19.70 11.65 -9.58
N GLU A 168 19.36 11.32 -8.35
CA GLU A 168 20.15 11.64 -7.15
C GLU A 168 21.15 10.52 -6.85
N LEU A 169 20.79 9.28 -7.18
CA LEU A 169 21.63 8.09 -7.00
C LEU A 169 22.82 8.04 -7.98
N THR A 170 22.63 8.53 -9.21
CA THR A 170 23.72 8.59 -10.20
C THR A 170 24.83 9.57 -9.78
N LEU A 171 24.52 10.60 -8.97
CA LEU A 171 25.51 11.55 -8.47
C LEU A 171 26.33 11.02 -7.29
N LEU A 172 25.76 10.10 -6.51
CA LEU A 172 26.39 9.56 -5.30
C LEU A 172 27.22 8.30 -5.58
N LEU A 173 26.81 7.49 -6.56
CA LEU A 173 27.47 6.23 -6.92
C LEU A 173 27.68 6.11 -8.44
N PRO A 174 28.75 6.72 -9.00
CA PRO A 174 29.03 6.67 -10.44
C PRO A 174 29.32 5.24 -10.96
N GLU A 175 29.82 4.33 -10.11
CA GLU A 175 30.06 2.94 -10.51
C GLU A 175 28.77 2.15 -10.80
N ALA A 176 27.62 2.59 -10.27
CA ALA A 176 26.34 1.91 -10.44
C ALA A 176 25.53 2.41 -11.66
N GLU A 177 26.00 3.44 -12.38
CA GLU A 177 25.25 4.09 -13.47
C GLU A 177 24.76 3.09 -14.52
N SER A 178 25.65 2.21 -14.99
CA SER A 178 25.32 1.22 -16.03
C SER A 178 24.18 0.30 -15.59
N PHE A 179 24.17 -0.12 -14.32
CA PHE A 179 23.13 -1.01 -13.77
C PHE A 179 21.81 -0.27 -13.57
N ILE A 180 21.86 0.97 -13.08
CA ILE A 180 20.67 1.79 -12.86
C ILE A 180 19.99 2.12 -14.20
N ILE A 181 20.76 2.47 -15.23
CA ILE A 181 20.24 2.75 -16.58
C ILE A 181 19.55 1.51 -17.16
N ALA A 182 20.21 0.35 -17.09
CA ALA A 182 19.62 -0.90 -17.59
C ALA A 182 18.31 -1.26 -16.86
N TYR A 183 18.29 -1.08 -15.53
CA TYR A 183 17.10 -1.30 -14.72
C TYR A 183 15.95 -0.35 -15.08
N VAL A 184 16.23 0.95 -15.21
CA VAL A 184 15.21 1.96 -15.57
C VAL A 184 14.64 1.68 -16.97
N GLN A 185 15.49 1.32 -17.93
CA GLN A 185 15.05 0.95 -19.27
C GLN A 185 14.14 -0.29 -19.28
N LEU A 186 14.45 -1.30 -18.48
CA LEU A 186 13.60 -2.49 -18.33
C LEU A 186 12.22 -2.10 -17.79
N ILE A 187 12.16 -1.25 -16.76
CA ILE A 187 10.89 -0.78 -16.20
C ILE A 187 10.10 0.05 -17.20
N ASP A 188 10.75 0.96 -17.91
CA ASP A 188 10.08 1.80 -18.89
C ASP A 188 9.51 0.96 -20.04
N TRP A 189 10.22 -0.09 -20.45
CA TRP A 189 9.71 -1.07 -21.41
C TRP A 189 8.46 -1.80 -20.90
N ILE A 190 8.49 -2.31 -19.66
CA ILE A 190 7.33 -2.97 -19.03
C ILE A 190 6.14 -2.00 -18.93
N ARG A 191 6.38 -0.76 -18.49
CA ARG A 191 5.33 0.28 -18.40
C ARG A 191 4.68 0.54 -19.74
N LEU A 192 5.47 0.65 -20.81
CA LEU A 192 4.94 0.94 -22.13
C LEU A 192 4.04 -0.21 -22.61
N GLU A 193 4.43 -1.45 -22.37
CA GLU A 193 3.65 -2.62 -22.77
C GLU A 193 2.36 -2.76 -21.95
N LEU A 194 2.42 -2.52 -20.63
CA LEU A 194 1.23 -2.45 -19.78
C LEU A 194 0.25 -1.36 -20.23
N ASN A 195 0.76 -0.18 -20.62
CA ASN A 195 -0.09 0.90 -21.13
C ASN A 195 -0.78 0.54 -22.45
N LYS A 196 -0.08 -0.16 -23.36
CA LYS A 196 -0.71 -0.69 -24.59
C LYS A 196 -1.80 -1.69 -24.26
N LEU A 197 -1.54 -2.61 -23.32
CA LEU A 197 -2.50 -3.63 -22.91
C LEU A 197 -3.72 -3.00 -22.25
N ALA A 198 -3.52 -2.03 -21.34
CA ALA A 198 -4.60 -1.25 -20.72
C ALA A 198 -5.42 -0.48 -21.76
N GLY A 199 -4.79 0.16 -22.74
CA GLY A 199 -5.50 0.82 -23.83
C GLY A 199 -6.34 -0.16 -24.67
N LYS A 200 -5.78 -1.34 -24.97
CA LYS A 200 -6.47 -2.40 -25.71
C LYS A 200 -7.65 -2.97 -24.92
N THR A 201 -7.51 -3.19 -23.61
CA THR A 201 -8.62 -3.70 -22.78
C THR A 201 -9.72 -2.67 -22.61
N ILE A 202 -9.38 -1.40 -22.38
CA ILE A 202 -10.35 -0.30 -22.32
C ILE A 202 -11.11 -0.20 -23.65
N TYR A 203 -10.41 -0.25 -24.79
CA TYR A 203 -11.04 -0.24 -26.11
C TYR A 203 -12.03 -1.40 -26.27
N MET A 204 -11.63 -2.64 -25.93
CA MET A 204 -12.49 -3.82 -26.02
C MET A 204 -13.74 -3.70 -25.13
N ILE A 205 -13.58 -3.24 -23.88
CA ILE A 205 -14.70 -3.03 -22.95
C ILE A 205 -15.65 -1.96 -23.49
N SER A 206 -15.11 -0.82 -23.97
CA SER A 206 -15.93 0.26 -24.54
C SER A 206 -16.57 -0.10 -25.88
N SER A 207 -16.02 -1.06 -26.62
CA SER A 207 -16.61 -1.56 -27.87
C SER A 207 -17.70 -2.61 -27.64
N PHE A 208 -17.80 -3.15 -26.42
CA PHE A 208 -18.74 -4.21 -26.06
C PHE A 208 -19.98 -3.66 -25.32
N VAL A 209 -19.90 -2.45 -24.78
CA VAL A 209 -21.00 -1.69 -24.14
C VAL A 209 -21.59 -0.73 -25.16
#